data_AF-A0A955PAC5-F1
#
_entry.id   AF-A0A955PAC5-F1
#
_cell.length_a   1.000
_cell.length_b   1.000
_cell.length_c   1.000
_cell.angle_alpha   90.00
_cell.angle_beta   90.00
_cell.angle_gamma   90.00
#
_symmetry.space_group_name_H-M   'P 1'
#
loop_
_entity.id
_entity.type
_entity.pdbx_description
1 polymer ?
#
loop_
_entity_poly.entity_id
_entity_poly.type
_entity_poly.pdbx_seq_one_letter_code
_entity_poly.pdbx_strand_id
1 'polypeptide(L)'
;WAYGCGPGNYGGASGIASTSGYAATTYRAVFQMLFGSYFGDWDHGNDFLRAPLCNPDYGLACCWAGRPNWQFHHMGLGEPIGYAALLSWTYSPYIMGARVQGAHVALMGDPTLRMHPIPPPQDVEVVVGSGLAHLAWTPSSDQIEGYHIYRSDSVEGPFQRITSTPIADAFFSDDTPPEGESVYMVRALKLQSSASGTYYNLSQGAYSTLVEQVGELPLAVEGWNLYE
;
A
#
# COMPACT_ATOMS: atom_id res chain seq x y z
N TRP A 1 -3.31 -12.44 -12.14
CA TRP A 1 -4.22 -13.29 -11.36
C TRP A 1 -4.06 -14.73 -11.81
N ALA A 2 -4.14 -15.69 -10.90
CA ALA A 2 -4.21 -17.11 -11.20
C ALA A 2 -5.31 -17.77 -10.37
N TYR A 3 -5.95 -18.80 -10.92
CA TYR A 3 -6.89 -19.66 -10.22
C TYR A 3 -6.47 -21.12 -10.38
N GLY A 4 -6.39 -21.84 -9.27
CA GLY A 4 -6.06 -23.26 -9.22
C GLY A 4 -7.14 -24.04 -8.48
N CYS A 5 -7.67 -25.09 -9.10
CA CYS A 5 -8.74 -25.89 -8.53
C CYS A 5 -8.50 -27.38 -8.77
N GLY A 6 -8.46 -28.17 -7.71
CA GLY A 6 -8.29 -29.62 -7.83
C GLY A 6 -8.42 -30.36 -6.50
N PRO A 7 -8.44 -31.70 -6.54
CA PRO A 7 -8.36 -32.52 -5.35
C PRO A 7 -7.12 -32.14 -4.52
N GLY A 8 -7.35 -31.77 -3.26
CA GLY A 8 -6.34 -31.16 -2.39
C GLY A 8 -5.94 -32.03 -1.21
N ASN A 9 -4.75 -31.75 -0.69
CA ASN A 9 -4.25 -32.12 0.64
C ASN A 9 -3.47 -30.90 1.19
N TYR A 10 -3.00 -30.96 2.44
CA TYR A 10 -2.25 -29.85 3.05
C TYR A 10 -1.07 -29.35 2.20
N GLY A 11 -0.40 -30.24 1.45
CA GLY A 11 0.79 -29.92 0.66
C GLY A 11 0.57 -29.65 -0.83
N GLY A 12 -0.66 -29.71 -1.36
CA GLY A 12 -0.87 -29.46 -2.80
C GLY A 12 -2.24 -29.80 -3.36
N ALA A 13 -2.45 -29.43 -4.63
CA ALA A 13 -3.57 -29.86 -5.46
C ALA A 13 -3.09 -30.72 -6.63
N SER A 14 -3.74 -31.87 -6.81
CA SER A 14 -3.49 -32.77 -7.94
C SER A 14 -3.70 -32.04 -9.28
N GLY A 15 -2.69 -32.10 -10.15
CA GLY A 15 -2.70 -31.45 -11.46
C GLY A 15 -2.51 -29.93 -11.46
N ILE A 16 -2.30 -29.31 -10.29
CA ILE A 16 -2.13 -27.85 -10.15
C ILE A 16 -0.71 -27.50 -9.71
N ALA A 17 -0.40 -27.70 -8.42
CA ALA A 17 0.91 -27.41 -7.83
C ALA A 17 1.01 -28.03 -6.42
N SER A 18 2.20 -27.97 -5.83
CA SER A 18 2.49 -28.39 -4.45
C SER A 18 3.29 -27.32 -3.71
N THR A 19 3.33 -27.40 -2.38
CA THR A 19 4.17 -26.54 -1.55
C THR A 19 5.66 -26.70 -1.90
N SER A 20 6.10 -27.92 -2.18
CA SER A 20 7.45 -28.20 -2.70
C SER A 20 7.70 -27.58 -4.08
N GLY A 21 6.66 -27.49 -4.93
CA GLY A 21 6.73 -26.79 -6.20
C GLY A 21 6.96 -25.30 -6.00
N TYR A 22 6.17 -24.64 -5.15
CA TYR A 22 6.37 -23.23 -4.81
C TYR A 22 7.74 -22.95 -4.19
N ALA A 23 8.31 -23.89 -3.42
CA ALA A 23 9.65 -23.76 -2.87
C ALA A 23 10.76 -23.91 -3.93
N ALA A 24 10.51 -24.66 -5.01
CA ALA A 24 11.49 -24.97 -6.05
C ALA A 24 11.38 -24.07 -7.29
N THR A 25 10.26 -23.36 -7.50
CA THR A 25 10.03 -22.54 -8.69
C THR A 25 9.20 -21.30 -8.43
N THR A 26 9.37 -20.31 -9.29
CA THR A 26 8.63 -19.05 -9.29
C THR A 26 7.41 -19.15 -10.20
N TYR A 27 6.22 -19.12 -9.61
CA TYR A 27 4.97 -18.92 -10.34
C TYR A 27 4.71 -17.43 -10.55
N ARG A 28 4.56 -16.98 -11.80
CA ARG A 28 4.38 -15.57 -12.16
C ARG A 28 2.95 -15.06 -11.96
N ALA A 29 2.43 -15.20 -10.74
CA ALA A 29 1.08 -14.78 -10.37
C ALA A 29 1.11 -13.95 -9.08
N VAL A 30 0.80 -12.65 -9.20
CA VAL A 30 0.76 -11.72 -8.05
C VAL A 30 -0.36 -12.06 -7.07
N PHE A 31 -1.58 -12.24 -7.59
CA PHE A 31 -2.76 -12.58 -6.80
C PHE A 31 -3.27 -13.96 -7.23
N GLN A 32 -3.54 -14.82 -6.25
CA GLN A 32 -3.88 -16.20 -6.49
C GLN A 32 -5.17 -16.59 -5.75
N MET A 33 -5.91 -17.51 -6.34
CA MET A 33 -7.12 -18.09 -5.76
C MET A 33 -6.98 -19.60 -5.85
N LEU A 34 -7.08 -20.31 -4.73
CA LEU A 34 -6.94 -21.76 -4.68
C LEU A 34 -8.22 -22.40 -4.15
N PHE A 35 -8.65 -23.49 -4.76
CA PHE A 35 -9.76 -24.29 -4.28
C PHE A 35 -9.40 -25.77 -4.27
N GLY A 36 -9.71 -26.42 -3.16
CA GLY A 36 -9.40 -27.82 -2.93
C GLY A 36 -9.65 -28.19 -1.47
N SER A 37 -9.66 -29.50 -1.21
CA SER A 37 -9.76 -30.03 0.14
C SER A 37 -8.56 -29.61 1.00
N TYR A 38 -8.77 -29.38 2.30
CA TYR A 38 -7.77 -29.04 3.32
C TYR A 38 -7.14 -27.63 3.22
N PHE A 39 -7.27 -26.91 2.11
CA PHE A 39 -6.64 -25.59 1.95
C PHE A 39 -7.19 -24.53 2.91
N GLY A 40 -8.43 -24.71 3.39
CA GLY A 40 -9.04 -23.81 4.38
C GLY A 40 -8.48 -23.98 5.80
N ASP A 41 -7.71 -25.03 6.06
CA ASP A 41 -7.07 -25.35 7.34
C ASP A 41 -5.65 -24.75 7.36
N TRP A 42 -5.59 -23.43 7.16
CA TRP A 42 -4.35 -22.68 6.95
C TRP A 42 -3.48 -22.55 8.22
N ASP A 43 -3.98 -23.03 9.36
CA ASP A 43 -3.25 -23.18 10.61
C ASP A 43 -2.25 -24.35 10.58
N HIS A 44 -2.35 -25.26 9.61
CA HIS A 44 -1.40 -26.36 9.43
C HIS A 44 0.00 -25.86 9.03
N GLY A 45 1.08 -26.47 9.53
CA GLY A 45 2.45 -25.99 9.34
C GLY A 45 2.91 -25.90 7.86
N ASN A 46 2.77 -26.99 7.11
CA ASN A 46 3.04 -27.03 5.66
C ASN A 46 1.71 -26.94 4.90
N ASP A 47 1.31 -25.71 4.59
CA ASP A 47 -0.01 -25.42 4.02
C ASP A 47 0.08 -24.84 2.60
N PHE A 48 -0.69 -25.43 1.70
CA PHE A 48 -0.71 -25.06 0.29
C PHE A 48 -1.40 -23.72 0.03
N LEU A 49 -2.33 -23.28 0.89
CA LEU A 49 -2.97 -21.98 0.72
C LEU A 49 -1.99 -20.83 0.98
N ARG A 50 -1.06 -21.00 1.93
CA ARG A 50 0.00 -20.04 2.25
C ARG A 50 1.22 -20.12 1.32
N ALA A 51 1.47 -21.24 0.67
CA ALA A 51 2.63 -21.44 -0.20
C ALA A 51 2.86 -20.37 -1.28
N PRO A 52 1.82 -19.84 -1.96
CA PRO A 52 1.95 -18.67 -2.82
C PRO A 52 2.74 -17.50 -2.24
N LEU A 53 2.61 -17.23 -0.93
CA LEU A 53 3.23 -16.09 -0.26
C LEU A 53 4.74 -16.22 -0.07
N CYS A 54 5.29 -17.41 -0.28
CA CYS A 54 6.71 -17.70 -0.09
C CYS A 54 7.55 -17.47 -1.36
N ASN A 55 6.92 -17.09 -2.47
CA ASN A 55 7.60 -16.85 -3.74
C ASN A 55 8.30 -15.48 -3.70
N PRO A 56 9.59 -15.37 -4.08
CA PRO A 56 10.36 -14.12 -3.90
C PRO A 56 9.82 -12.91 -4.66
N ASP A 57 9.32 -13.11 -5.90
CA ASP A 57 8.98 -12.00 -6.81
C ASP A 57 7.47 -11.83 -7.04
N TYR A 58 6.66 -12.81 -6.61
CA TYR A 58 5.22 -12.87 -6.89
C TYR A 58 4.48 -13.45 -5.67
N GLY A 59 3.15 -13.60 -5.78
CA GLY A 59 2.35 -14.21 -4.71
C GLY A 59 2.15 -13.28 -3.51
N LEU A 60 1.68 -12.06 -3.76
CA LEU A 60 1.39 -11.11 -2.68
C LEU A 60 0.12 -11.44 -1.91
N ALA A 61 -0.83 -12.15 -2.53
CA ALA A 61 -2.02 -12.62 -1.84
C ALA A 61 -2.55 -13.94 -2.39
N CYS A 62 -3.17 -14.71 -1.50
CA CYS A 62 -3.90 -15.93 -1.83
C CYS A 62 -5.18 -16.03 -0.99
N CYS A 63 -6.22 -16.67 -1.50
CA CYS A 63 -7.40 -17.00 -0.72
C CYS A 63 -8.03 -18.32 -1.15
N TRP A 64 -8.76 -18.94 -0.21
CA TRP A 64 -9.56 -20.11 -0.54
C TRP A 64 -10.83 -19.67 -1.25
N ALA A 65 -10.96 -20.01 -2.52
CA ALA A 65 -11.96 -19.44 -3.43
C ALA A 65 -13.01 -20.46 -3.89
N GLY A 66 -14.00 -20.01 -4.66
CA GLY A 66 -15.05 -20.85 -5.25
C GLY A 66 -16.22 -21.18 -4.31
N ARG A 67 -15.98 -21.31 -3.00
CA ARG A 67 -17.04 -21.53 -2.00
C ARG A 67 -16.69 -20.82 -0.67
N PRO A 68 -16.77 -19.48 -0.57
CA PRO A 68 -17.60 -18.62 -1.41
C PRO A 68 -16.85 -18.06 -2.63
N ASN A 69 -17.63 -17.42 -3.51
CA ASN A 69 -17.12 -16.64 -4.62
C ASN A 69 -16.62 -15.27 -4.12
N TRP A 70 -15.38 -14.94 -4.45
CA TRP A 70 -14.77 -13.65 -4.10
C TRP A 70 -15.06 -12.55 -5.12
N GLN A 71 -15.22 -11.31 -4.65
CA GLN A 71 -15.64 -10.16 -5.44
C GLN A 71 -14.50 -9.15 -5.67
N PHE A 72 -13.48 -9.55 -6.43
CA PHE A 72 -12.28 -8.76 -6.65
C PHE A 72 -12.38 -7.66 -7.72
N HIS A 73 -13.51 -7.55 -8.43
CA HIS A 73 -13.64 -6.60 -9.54
C HIS A 73 -13.48 -5.12 -9.10
N HIS A 74 -13.79 -4.80 -7.84
CA HIS A 74 -13.56 -3.48 -7.25
C HIS A 74 -12.09 -3.02 -7.32
N MET A 75 -11.14 -3.98 -7.26
CA MET A 75 -9.72 -3.66 -7.42
C MET A 75 -9.39 -3.10 -8.81
N GLY A 76 -10.21 -3.39 -9.82
CA GLY A 76 -10.10 -2.81 -11.16
C GLY A 76 -10.37 -1.30 -11.20
N LEU A 77 -11.02 -0.77 -10.16
CA LEU A 77 -11.31 0.66 -9.94
C LEU A 77 -10.60 1.23 -8.70
N GLY A 78 -9.50 0.61 -8.28
CA GLY A 78 -8.59 1.16 -7.29
C GLY A 78 -8.86 0.79 -5.84
N GLU A 79 -9.93 0.05 -5.55
CA GLU A 79 -10.16 -0.46 -4.21
C GLU A 79 -9.08 -1.49 -3.80
N PRO A 80 -8.70 -1.54 -2.51
CA PRO A 80 -7.75 -2.52 -2.04
C PRO A 80 -8.37 -3.92 -1.96
N ILE A 81 -7.55 -4.96 -1.99
CA ILE A 81 -8.01 -6.35 -1.92
C ILE A 81 -8.80 -6.65 -0.63
N GLY A 82 -8.49 -5.95 0.47
CA GLY A 82 -9.23 -6.04 1.74
C GLY A 82 -10.68 -5.55 1.63
N TYR A 83 -10.95 -4.56 0.78
CA TYR A 83 -12.32 -4.13 0.50
C TYR A 83 -13.12 -5.26 -0.19
N ALA A 84 -12.51 -5.89 -1.20
CA ALA A 84 -13.09 -7.06 -1.86
C ALA A 84 -13.27 -8.23 -0.88
N ALA A 85 -12.32 -8.46 0.03
CA ALA A 85 -12.40 -9.48 1.07
C ALA A 85 -13.58 -9.24 2.02
N LEU A 86 -13.74 -8.01 2.52
CA LEU A 86 -14.84 -7.63 3.42
C LEU A 86 -16.21 -7.87 2.77
N LEU A 87 -16.37 -7.49 1.51
CA LEU A 87 -17.61 -7.75 0.75
C LEU A 87 -17.85 -9.25 0.50
N SER A 88 -16.78 -10.01 0.27
CA SER A 88 -16.87 -11.46 0.04
C SER A 88 -17.18 -12.23 1.33
N TRP A 89 -16.81 -11.68 2.48
CA TRP A 89 -17.11 -12.26 3.80
C TRP A 89 -18.54 -11.92 4.25
N THR A 90 -18.88 -10.63 4.33
CA THR A 90 -20.05 -10.17 5.09
C THR A 90 -21.36 -10.34 4.33
N TYR A 91 -21.50 -9.63 3.22
CA TYR A 91 -22.66 -9.66 2.34
C TYR A 91 -22.28 -8.97 1.02
N SER A 92 -22.69 -9.59 -0.09
CA SER A 92 -22.48 -9.04 -1.42
C SER A 92 -23.77 -9.08 -2.21
N PRO A 93 -24.06 -8.06 -3.05
CA PRO A 93 -25.16 -8.14 -4.00
C PRO A 93 -24.89 -9.16 -5.13
N TYR A 94 -23.69 -9.73 -5.20
CA TYR A 94 -23.28 -10.71 -6.21
C TYR A 94 -23.47 -12.16 -5.73
N ILE A 95 -23.40 -13.12 -6.67
CA ILE A 95 -23.54 -14.55 -6.36
C ILE A 95 -22.39 -15.01 -5.47
N MET A 96 -22.72 -15.41 -4.24
CA MET A 96 -21.75 -15.83 -3.22
C MET A 96 -21.38 -17.31 -3.23
N GLY A 97 -22.18 -18.16 -3.86
CA GLY A 97 -21.98 -19.61 -3.81
C GLY A 97 -22.30 -20.18 -2.41
N ALA A 98 -21.49 -21.12 -1.94
CA ALA A 98 -21.71 -21.84 -0.68
C ALA A 98 -20.62 -21.51 0.36
N ARG A 99 -20.88 -21.86 1.64
CA ARG A 99 -19.94 -21.72 2.77
C ARG A 99 -19.47 -20.28 3.02
N VAL A 100 -20.36 -19.31 2.81
CA VAL A 100 -20.10 -17.92 3.20
C VAL A 100 -19.85 -17.78 4.71
N GLN A 101 -19.16 -16.72 5.11
CA GLN A 101 -19.02 -16.29 6.51
C GLN A 101 -18.26 -17.25 7.45
N GLY A 102 -17.58 -18.28 6.95
CA GLY A 102 -16.72 -19.15 7.76
C GLY A 102 -15.29 -18.63 7.90
N ALA A 103 -14.57 -19.07 8.93
CA ALA A 103 -13.16 -18.72 9.15
C ALA A 103 -12.21 -19.14 8.01
N HIS A 104 -12.63 -20.09 7.17
CA HIS A 104 -11.90 -20.53 5.98
C HIS A 104 -11.93 -19.47 4.85
N VAL A 105 -12.81 -18.47 4.91
CA VAL A 105 -12.87 -17.34 3.98
C VAL A 105 -11.84 -16.30 4.40
N ALA A 106 -10.58 -16.72 4.44
CA ALA A 106 -9.47 -15.91 4.88
C ALA A 106 -8.67 -15.41 3.67
N LEU A 107 -8.34 -14.12 3.70
CA LEU A 107 -7.36 -13.52 2.79
C LEU A 107 -5.97 -13.71 3.39
N MET A 108 -5.09 -14.37 2.66
CA MET A 108 -3.65 -14.44 2.97
C MET A 108 -2.96 -13.29 2.26
N GLY A 109 -2.14 -12.52 2.98
CA GLY A 109 -1.41 -11.36 2.44
C GLY A 109 -1.89 -10.04 3.04
N ASP A 110 -1.41 -8.93 2.47
CA ASP A 110 -1.71 -7.58 2.95
C ASP A 110 -3.06 -7.08 2.40
N PRO A 111 -4.03 -6.68 3.25
CA PRO A 111 -5.33 -6.21 2.82
C PRO A 111 -5.29 -4.87 2.07
N THR A 112 -4.18 -4.13 2.09
CA THR A 112 -4.02 -2.83 1.44
C THR A 112 -3.58 -2.92 -0.03
N LEU A 113 -3.22 -4.12 -0.51
CA LEU A 113 -2.75 -4.34 -1.89
C LEU A 113 -3.77 -3.90 -2.93
N ARG A 114 -3.28 -3.26 -4.00
CA ARG A 114 -4.08 -2.76 -5.14
C ARG A 114 -3.59 -3.35 -6.46
N MET A 115 -4.45 -3.33 -7.47
CA MET A 115 -4.13 -3.89 -8.79
C MET A 115 -3.13 -3.04 -9.59
N HIS A 116 -3.22 -1.72 -9.44
CA HIS A 116 -2.43 -0.77 -10.23
C HIS A 116 -1.57 0.08 -9.29
N PRO A 117 -0.39 -0.41 -8.85
CA PRO A 117 0.57 0.42 -8.14
C PRO A 117 1.10 1.52 -9.08
N ILE A 118 1.35 2.70 -8.53
CA ILE A 118 1.98 3.81 -9.23
C ILE A 118 3.29 4.14 -8.51
N PRO A 119 4.40 4.35 -9.23
CA PRO A 119 5.65 4.81 -8.61
C PRO A 119 5.43 6.08 -7.78
N PRO A 120 5.77 6.10 -6.50
CA PRO A 120 5.66 7.32 -5.70
C PRO A 120 6.73 8.35 -6.12
N PRO A 121 6.55 9.64 -5.77
CA PRO A 121 7.68 10.55 -5.70
C PRO A 121 8.72 10.01 -4.72
N GLN A 122 9.97 10.47 -4.84
CA GLN A 122 11.09 10.03 -4.00
C GLN A 122 11.74 11.23 -3.33
N ASP A 123 12.60 10.99 -2.36
CA ASP A 123 13.47 12.00 -1.75
C ASP A 123 12.72 13.27 -1.34
N VAL A 124 11.59 13.11 -0.65
CA VAL A 124 10.83 14.25 -0.14
C VAL A 124 11.68 14.92 0.94
N GLU A 125 11.89 16.22 0.79
CA GLU A 125 12.55 17.07 1.76
C GLU A 125 11.61 18.20 2.15
N VAL A 126 11.69 18.62 3.41
CA VAL A 126 10.98 19.79 3.92
C VAL A 126 11.91 20.65 4.76
N VAL A 127 11.94 21.96 4.49
CA VAL A 127 12.78 22.94 5.19
C VAL A 127 11.98 24.17 5.59
N VAL A 128 12.32 24.77 6.74
CA VAL A 128 11.73 26.05 7.16
C VAL A 128 12.47 27.20 6.52
N GLY A 129 11.72 28.16 5.95
CA GLY A 129 12.27 29.40 5.43
C GLY A 129 11.26 30.55 5.53
N SER A 130 11.65 31.66 6.14
CA SER A 130 10.79 32.86 6.27
C SER A 130 9.41 32.60 6.92
N GLY A 131 9.32 31.63 7.83
CA GLY A 131 8.07 31.23 8.48
C GLY A 131 7.17 30.30 7.65
N LEU A 132 7.65 29.82 6.50
CA LEU A 132 6.97 28.87 5.62
C LEU A 132 7.68 27.51 5.67
N ALA A 133 6.97 26.43 5.33
CA ALA A 133 7.60 25.13 5.07
C ALA A 133 7.71 24.90 3.56
N HIS A 134 8.93 24.76 3.06
CA HIS A 134 9.22 24.49 1.66
C HIS A 134 9.49 23.02 1.46
N LEU A 135 8.69 22.39 0.62
CA LEU A 135 8.81 21.00 0.24
C LEU A 135 9.39 20.90 -1.17
N ALA A 136 10.29 19.93 -1.37
CA ALA A 136 10.77 19.52 -2.69
C ALA A 136 10.87 17.99 -2.73
N TRP A 137 10.76 17.40 -3.92
CA TRP A 137 10.88 15.96 -4.10
C TRP A 137 11.38 15.58 -5.49
N THR A 138 11.91 14.37 -5.61
CA THR A 138 12.17 13.73 -6.89
C THR A 138 10.84 13.30 -7.53
N PRO A 139 10.53 13.71 -8.77
CA PRO A 139 9.28 13.36 -9.44
C PRO A 139 9.04 11.85 -9.55
N SER A 140 7.77 11.46 -9.59
CA SER A 140 7.37 10.10 -9.99
C SER A 140 7.87 9.82 -11.41
N SER A 141 8.29 8.58 -11.67
CA SER A 141 8.74 8.14 -12.99
C SER A 141 7.60 7.94 -13.99
N ASP A 142 6.34 7.98 -13.53
CA ASP A 142 5.16 7.82 -14.36
C ASP A 142 4.65 9.16 -14.90
N GLN A 143 3.85 9.12 -15.97
CA GLN A 143 3.02 10.25 -16.35
C GLN A 143 1.86 10.40 -15.37
N ILE A 144 1.74 11.59 -14.77
CA ILE A 144 0.81 11.89 -13.67
C ILE A 144 0.07 13.22 -13.93
N GLU A 145 -1.05 13.40 -13.25
CA GLU A 145 -1.84 14.64 -13.25
C GLU A 145 -1.26 15.70 -12.30
N GLY A 146 -0.41 15.28 -11.34
CA GLY A 146 0.24 16.13 -10.36
C GLY A 146 0.38 15.45 -9.01
N TYR A 147 0.66 16.24 -7.97
CA TYR A 147 0.88 15.79 -6.61
C TYR A 147 -0.16 16.35 -5.65
N HIS A 148 -0.57 15.53 -4.68
CA HIS A 148 -1.28 15.98 -3.51
C HIS A 148 -0.38 15.93 -2.30
N ILE A 149 -0.41 17.01 -1.52
CA ILE A 149 0.36 17.13 -0.28
C ILE A 149 -0.59 16.93 0.88
N TYR A 150 -0.12 16.17 1.85
CA TYR A 150 -0.81 15.91 3.09
C TYR A 150 0.12 16.24 4.26
N ARG A 151 -0.48 16.60 5.40
CA ARG A 151 0.22 16.95 6.63
C ARG A 151 -0.41 16.24 7.82
N SER A 152 0.39 15.88 8.81
CA SER A 152 -0.03 15.34 10.10
C SER A 152 0.92 15.78 11.20
N ASP A 153 0.46 15.71 12.44
CA ASP A 153 1.28 15.96 13.63
C ASP A 153 2.04 14.69 14.08
N SER A 154 1.84 13.56 13.40
CA SER A 154 2.50 12.27 13.71
C SER A 154 2.70 11.43 12.44
N VAL A 155 3.73 10.58 12.46
CA VAL A 155 4.03 9.67 11.34
C VAL A 155 2.95 8.58 11.17
N GLU A 156 2.22 8.27 12.22
CA GLU A 156 1.08 7.35 12.24
C GLU A 156 -0.21 7.96 11.68
N GLY A 157 -0.24 9.29 11.50
CA GLY A 157 -1.42 10.02 11.04
C GLY A 157 -2.42 10.34 12.15
N PRO A 158 -3.64 10.80 11.79
CA PRO A 158 -4.17 10.88 10.43
C PRO A 158 -3.55 12.03 9.62
N PHE A 159 -3.35 11.80 8.33
CA PHE A 159 -2.90 12.81 7.39
C PHE A 159 -4.07 13.57 6.76
N GLN A 160 -4.01 14.90 6.80
CA GLN A 160 -4.97 15.79 6.14
C GLN A 160 -4.39 16.31 4.83
N ARG A 161 -5.17 16.30 3.76
CA ARG A 161 -4.74 16.88 2.48
C ARG A 161 -4.77 18.41 2.58
N ILE A 162 -3.65 19.06 2.32
CA ILE A 162 -3.52 20.53 2.38
C ILE A 162 -3.63 21.18 0.99
N THR A 163 -3.43 20.43 -0.08
CA THR A 163 -3.69 20.90 -1.46
C THR A 163 -5.14 20.70 -1.87
N SER A 164 -5.78 21.72 -2.47
CA SER A 164 -7.12 21.60 -3.06
C SER A 164 -7.10 20.99 -4.46
N THR A 165 -6.12 21.37 -5.28
CA THR A 165 -5.87 20.84 -6.63
C THR A 165 -4.51 20.14 -6.70
N PRO A 166 -4.30 19.21 -7.64
CA PRO A 166 -2.99 18.61 -7.87
C PRO A 166 -1.97 19.67 -8.28
N ILE A 167 -0.74 19.57 -7.76
CA ILE A 167 0.38 20.43 -8.12
C ILE A 167 1.16 19.78 -9.25
N ALA A 168 1.43 20.49 -10.34
CA ALA A 168 2.21 19.96 -11.46
C ALA A 168 3.72 19.93 -11.16
N ASP A 169 4.21 20.94 -10.44
CA ASP A 169 5.61 21.08 -10.06
C ASP A 169 6.02 20.10 -8.96
N ALA A 170 7.34 19.88 -8.84
CA ALA A 170 7.94 19.01 -7.84
C ALA A 170 8.36 19.76 -6.56
N PHE A 171 7.65 20.84 -6.25
CA PHE A 171 7.84 21.63 -5.03
C PHE A 171 6.50 22.22 -4.56
N PHE A 172 6.42 22.52 -3.26
CA PHE A 172 5.26 23.16 -2.65
C PHE A 172 5.70 24.03 -1.47
N SER A 173 5.01 25.14 -1.24
CA SER A 173 5.21 25.97 -0.04
C SER A 173 3.94 25.93 0.79
N ASP A 174 4.05 25.40 2.00
CA ASP A 174 3.02 25.52 3.03
C ASP A 174 3.16 26.89 3.68
N ASP A 175 2.14 27.72 3.53
CA ASP A 175 2.10 29.10 4.02
C ASP A 175 1.59 29.21 5.47
N THR A 176 1.06 28.11 6.00
CA THR A 176 0.50 28.02 7.34
C THR A 176 0.98 26.75 8.03
N PRO A 177 2.31 26.52 8.12
CA PRO A 177 2.84 25.39 8.86
C PRO A 177 2.50 25.57 10.35
N PRO A 178 2.03 24.52 11.05
CA PRO A 178 1.84 24.57 12.50
C PRO A 178 3.17 24.79 13.20
N GLU A 179 3.12 25.34 14.41
CA GLU A 179 4.30 25.39 15.29
C GLU A 179 4.70 23.96 15.70
N GLY A 180 6.00 23.72 15.79
CA GLY A 180 6.56 22.42 16.18
C GLY A 180 6.73 21.42 15.03
N GLU A 181 6.79 20.14 15.38
CA GLU A 181 7.04 19.07 14.42
C GLU A 181 5.83 18.85 13.51
N SER A 182 6.07 18.69 12.21
CA SER A 182 5.02 18.35 11.24
C SER A 182 5.52 17.27 10.28
N VAL A 183 4.71 16.26 10.03
CA VAL A 183 4.99 15.20 9.06
C VAL A 183 4.24 15.48 7.77
N TYR A 184 4.99 15.59 6.67
CA TYR A 184 4.45 15.78 5.34
C TYR A 184 4.46 14.48 4.56
N MET A 185 3.43 14.28 3.74
CA MET A 185 3.32 13.16 2.81
C MET A 185 2.97 13.69 1.43
N VAL A 186 3.78 13.33 0.43
CA VAL A 186 3.56 13.64 -0.98
C VAL A 186 3.05 12.38 -1.69
N ARG A 187 1.98 12.53 -2.47
CA ARG A 187 1.42 11.43 -3.29
C ARG A 187 1.23 11.88 -4.73
N ALA A 188 1.72 11.10 -5.68
CA ALA A 188 1.43 11.32 -7.09
C ALA A 188 -0.01 10.89 -7.40
N LEU A 189 -0.69 11.67 -8.23
CA LEU A 189 -2.04 11.44 -8.72
C LEU A 189 -1.99 11.09 -10.21
N LYS A 190 -2.63 9.99 -10.60
CA LYS A 190 -2.73 9.58 -12.00
C LYS A 190 -4.18 9.29 -12.36
N LEU A 191 -4.61 9.70 -13.55
CA LEU A 191 -5.84 9.19 -14.14
C LEU A 191 -5.59 7.77 -14.68
N GLN A 192 -6.00 6.77 -13.92
CA GLN A 192 -5.82 5.36 -14.27
C GLN A 192 -7.00 4.88 -15.11
N SER A 193 -6.72 4.29 -16.27
CA SER A 193 -7.71 3.58 -17.07
C SER A 193 -7.44 2.07 -17.05
N SER A 194 -8.50 1.28 -16.93
CA SER A 194 -8.48 -0.19 -16.95
C SER A 194 -9.69 -0.71 -17.74
N ALA A 195 -9.75 -2.03 -17.95
CA ALA A 195 -10.93 -2.67 -18.54
C ALA A 195 -12.21 -2.49 -17.68
N SER A 196 -12.08 -2.11 -16.40
CA SER A 196 -13.20 -1.87 -15.50
C SER A 196 -13.66 -0.41 -15.45
N GLY A 197 -12.92 0.51 -16.10
CA GLY A 197 -13.25 1.94 -16.16
C GLY A 197 -12.05 2.84 -15.85
N THR A 198 -12.33 4.10 -15.57
CA THR A 198 -11.33 5.14 -15.30
C THR A 198 -11.53 5.75 -13.92
N TYR A 199 -10.46 5.93 -13.17
CA TYR A 199 -10.49 6.49 -11.82
C TYR A 199 -9.19 7.23 -11.48
N TYR A 200 -9.25 8.12 -10.49
CA TYR A 200 -8.06 8.77 -9.94
C TYR A 200 -7.34 7.84 -8.97
N ASN A 201 -6.08 7.54 -9.27
CA ASN A 201 -5.26 6.63 -8.49
C ASN A 201 -4.09 7.40 -7.86
N LEU A 202 -3.82 7.11 -6.58
CA LEU A 202 -2.75 7.73 -5.82
C LEU A 202 -1.62 6.72 -5.60
N SER A 203 -0.38 7.18 -5.74
CA SER A 203 0.79 6.40 -5.33
C SER A 203 0.78 6.12 -3.81
N GLN A 204 1.73 5.30 -3.36
CA GLN A 204 2.12 5.31 -1.94
C GLN A 204 2.62 6.70 -1.52
N GLY A 205 2.56 6.97 -0.22
CA GLY A 205 3.09 8.20 0.35
C GLY A 205 4.62 8.19 0.37
N ALA A 206 5.22 9.31 0.00
CA ALA A 206 6.61 9.61 0.33
C ALA A 206 6.61 10.70 1.42
N TYR A 207 7.43 10.51 2.45
CA TYR A 207 7.30 11.25 3.71
C TYR A 207 8.54 12.06 4.03
N SER A 208 8.35 13.20 4.69
CA SER A 208 9.42 13.94 5.36
C SER A 208 8.89 14.61 6.62
N THR A 209 9.72 14.64 7.65
CA THR A 209 9.39 15.33 8.90
C THR A 209 10.07 16.70 8.92
N LEU A 210 9.28 17.73 9.16
CA LEU A 210 9.77 19.05 9.50
C LEU A 210 10.06 19.07 10.99
N VAL A 211 11.34 19.12 11.34
CA VAL A 211 11.77 19.38 12.71
C VAL A 211 12.13 20.85 12.78
N GLU A 212 11.51 21.58 13.69
CA GLU A 212 11.87 22.97 13.95
C GLU A 212 13.36 22.98 14.37
N GLN A 213 14.21 23.71 13.62
CA GLN A 213 15.58 23.90 14.07
C GLN A 213 15.53 24.73 15.35
N VAL A 214 15.65 24.07 16.50
CA VAL A 214 15.99 24.74 17.75
C VAL A 214 17.38 25.32 17.53
N GLY A 215 17.43 26.63 17.28
CA GLY A 215 18.69 27.34 17.09
C GLY A 215 19.54 27.20 18.35
N GLU A 216 20.56 26.35 18.32
CA GLU A 216 21.74 26.61 19.13
C GLU A 216 22.38 27.87 18.54
N LEU A 217 22.13 29.01 19.19
CA LEU A 217 23.01 30.15 19.02
C LEU A 217 24.42 29.66 19.35
N PRO A 218 25.43 29.84 18.47
CA PRO A 218 26.80 29.52 18.84
C PRO A 218 27.09 30.31 20.11
N LEU A 219 27.47 29.61 21.19
CA LEU A 219 27.91 30.23 22.43
C LEU A 219 28.90 31.32 22.07
N ALA A 220 28.53 32.58 22.34
CA ALA A 220 29.45 33.68 22.26
C ALA A 220 30.65 33.31 23.14
N VAL A 221 31.82 33.16 22.52
CA VAL A 221 33.07 32.98 23.26
C VAL A 221 33.29 34.28 24.02
N GLU A 222 32.94 34.29 25.30
CA GLU A 222 33.35 35.34 26.22
C GLU A 222 34.87 35.30 26.35
N GLY A 223 35.52 36.27 25.71
CA GLY A 223 36.91 36.65 25.86
C GLY A 223 37.14 37.77 24.86
N TRP A 224 37.49 38.99 25.22
CA TRP A 224 38.47 39.40 26.24
C TRP A 224 38.13 40.80 26.75
N ASN A 225 37.93 40.95 28.05
CA ASN A 225 38.16 42.20 28.76
C ASN A 225 39.31 41.96 29.73
N LEU A 226 40.50 42.41 29.39
CA LEU A 226 41.51 42.79 30.37
C LEU A 226 42.15 44.10 29.90
N TYR A 227 41.75 45.17 30.56
CA TYR A 227 42.63 46.29 30.83
C TYR A 227 43.65 45.82 31.88
N GLU A 228 44.92 45.75 31.49
CA GLU A 228 46.13 46.22 32.19
C GLU A 228 47.38 45.84 31.38
#